data_AF-A0A7Y4ZRU2-F1
#
_entry.id   AF-A0A7Y4ZRU2-F1
#
_cell.length_a   1.000
_cell.length_b   1.000
_cell.length_c   1.000
_cell.angle_alpha   90.00
_cell.angle_beta   90.00
_cell.angle_gamma   90.00
#
_symmetry.space_group_name_H-M   'P 1'
#
loop_
_entity.id
_entity.type
_entity.pdbx_description
1 polymer ?
#
loop_
_entity_poly.entity_id
_entity_poly.type
_entity_poly.pdbx_seq_one_letter_code
_entity_poly.pdbx_strand_id
1 'polypeptide(L)'
;MSDQSQISATVSAATKERLDRFTESHGLKKNYVVEQALLFFMDARRELPDEALVPARIVLEDEAFDRVVERLEHPPTPTDSLRELMRGQRR
;
A
#
# COMPACT_ATOMS: atom_id res chain seq x y z
N MET A 1 -18.02 24.83 -23.77
CA MET A 1 -18.48 24.76 -22.37
C MET A 1 -17.64 23.68 -21.73
N SER A 2 -16.81 24.01 -20.74
CA SER A 2 -16.02 23.01 -20.04
C SER A 2 -16.95 22.25 -19.11
N ASP A 3 -17.25 20.98 -19.43
CA ASP A 3 -18.07 20.08 -18.62
C ASP A 3 -17.38 19.81 -17.28
N GLN A 4 -17.68 20.63 -16.28
CA GLN A 4 -17.28 20.39 -14.91
C GLN A 4 -18.36 19.54 -14.23
N SER A 5 -17.96 18.37 -13.75
CA SER A 5 -18.83 17.49 -12.94
C SER A 5 -18.51 17.68 -11.46
N GLN A 6 -19.54 17.81 -10.63
CA GLN A 6 -19.39 17.94 -9.18
C GLN A 6 -19.53 16.58 -8.50
N ILE A 7 -18.62 16.29 -7.58
CA ILE A 7 -18.67 15.13 -6.69
C ILE A 7 -18.73 15.57 -5.22
N SER A 8 -19.36 14.79 -4.37
CA SER A 8 -19.45 15.04 -2.93
C SER A 8 -19.07 13.77 -2.15
N ALA A 9 -18.21 13.91 -1.14
CA ALA A 9 -17.77 12.81 -0.28
C ALA A 9 -17.52 13.32 1.14
N THR A 10 -17.68 12.44 2.12
CA THR A 10 -17.33 12.73 3.52
C THR A 10 -15.92 12.21 3.79
N VAL A 11 -15.11 13.04 4.45
CA VAL A 11 -13.76 12.68 4.91
C VAL A 11 -13.63 12.96 6.40
N SER A 12 -12.64 12.35 7.05
CA SER A 12 -12.35 12.65 8.44
C SER A 12 -11.90 14.11 8.62
N ALA A 13 -12.15 14.69 9.80
CA ALA A 13 -11.68 16.04 10.13
C ALA A 13 -10.16 16.17 10.01
N ALA A 14 -9.42 15.15 10.44
CA ALA A 14 -7.96 15.11 10.35
C ALA A 14 -7.47 15.12 8.88
N THR A 15 -8.15 14.39 7.99
CA THR A 15 -7.82 14.39 6.56
C THR A 15 -8.06 15.76 5.94
N LYS A 16 -9.18 16.41 6.27
CA LYS A 16 -9.48 17.77 5.81
C LYS A 16 -8.40 18.76 6.26
N GLU A 17 -8.03 18.73 7.54
CA GLU A 17 -6.99 19.63 8.07
C GLU A 17 -5.65 19.44 7.35
N ARG A 18 -5.27 18.19 7.07
CA ARG A 18 -4.04 17.89 6.33
C ARG A 18 -4.08 18.41 4.89
N LEU A 19 -5.22 18.29 4.21
CA LEU A 19 -5.42 18.85 2.86
C LEU A 19 -5.32 20.38 2.89
N ASP A 20 -5.97 21.03 3.85
CA ASP A 20 -5.98 22.48 4.00
C ASP A 20 -4.55 23.01 4.14
N ARG A 21 -3.79 22.47 5.11
CA ARG A 21 -2.39 22.84 5.35
C ARG A 21 -1.49 22.62 4.14
N PHE A 22 -1.68 21.51 3.43
CA PHE A 22 -0.91 21.19 2.23
C PHE A 22 -1.18 22.20 1.11
N THR A 23 -2.44 22.55 0.88
CA THR A 23 -2.80 23.53 -0.15
C THR A 23 -2.29 24.93 0.16
N GLU A 24 -2.34 25.34 1.43
CA GLU A 24 -1.84 26.63 1.90
C GLU A 24 -0.32 26.74 1.74
N SER A 25 0.45 25.74 2.17
CA SER A 25 1.91 25.81 2.11
C SER A 25 2.47 25.72 0.69
N HIS A 26 1.71 25.20 -0.27
CA HIS A 26 2.14 25.03 -1.67
C HIS A 26 1.43 25.96 -2.65
N GLY A 27 0.53 26.83 -2.18
CA GLY A 27 -0.22 27.76 -3.04
C GLY A 27 -1.15 27.06 -4.06
N LEU A 28 -1.66 25.87 -3.71
CA LEU A 28 -2.48 25.05 -4.60
C LEU A 28 -3.97 25.19 -4.31
N LYS A 29 -4.82 24.98 -5.31
CA LYS A 29 -6.27 24.91 -5.12
C LYS A 29 -6.68 23.53 -4.60
N LYS A 30 -7.61 23.47 -3.64
CA LYS A 30 -8.15 22.20 -3.11
C LYS A 30 -8.73 21.32 -4.22
N ASN A 31 -9.53 21.89 -5.14
CA ASN A 31 -10.10 21.14 -6.26
C ASN A 31 -9.01 20.51 -7.14
N TYR A 32 -7.92 21.22 -7.40
CA TYR A 32 -6.79 20.68 -8.17
C TYR A 32 -6.16 19.49 -7.45
N VAL A 33 -5.89 19.61 -6.15
CA VAL A 33 -5.31 18.51 -5.37
C VAL A 33 -6.24 17.30 -5.32
N VAL A 34 -7.55 17.50 -5.16
CA VAL A 34 -8.55 16.42 -5.16
C VAL A 34 -8.60 15.71 -6.51
N GLU A 35 -8.63 16.46 -7.61
CA GLU A 35 -8.66 15.90 -8.96
C GLU A 35 -7.38 15.10 -9.26
N GLN A 36 -6.21 15.66 -8.96
CA GLN A 36 -4.95 14.95 -9.12
C GLN A 36 -4.89 13.68 -8.27
N ALA A 37 -5.33 13.74 -7.00
CA ALA A 37 -5.36 12.57 -6.13
C ALA A 37 -6.26 11.45 -6.68
N LEU A 38 -7.42 11.80 -7.24
CA LEU A 38 -8.32 10.83 -7.87
C LEU A 38 -7.70 10.20 -9.12
N LEU A 39 -7.08 11.00 -9.99
CA LEU A 39 -6.38 10.50 -11.18
C LEU A 39 -5.24 9.56 -10.81
N PHE A 40 -4.34 9.99 -9.91
CA PHE A 40 -3.24 9.16 -9.42
C PHE A 40 -3.73 7.87 -8.77
N PHE A 41 -4.80 7.93 -7.98
CA PHE A 41 -5.37 6.73 -7.37
C PHE A 41 -5.90 5.75 -8.42
N MET A 42 -6.60 6.22 -9.45
CA MET A 42 -7.12 5.36 -10.51
C MET A 42 -6.01 4.80 -11.41
N ASP A 43 -5.01 5.63 -11.75
CA ASP A 43 -3.91 5.22 -12.62
C ASP A 43 -3.01 4.20 -11.91
N ALA A 44 -2.70 4.39 -10.62
CA ALA A 44 -1.95 3.42 -9.82
C ALA A 44 -2.61 2.03 -9.78
N ARG A 45 -3.95 1.96 -9.81
CA ARG A 45 -4.70 0.68 -9.87
C ARG A 45 -4.80 0.10 -11.29
N ARG A 46 -4.56 0.89 -12.33
CA ARG A 46 -4.47 0.37 -13.71
C ARG A 46 -3.08 -0.15 -14.04
N GLU A 47 -2.04 0.48 -13.49
CA GLU A 47 -0.65 0.08 -13.70
C GLU A 47 -0.25 -1.16 -12.89
N LEU A 48 -0.88 -1.37 -11.73
CA LEU A 48 -0.66 -2.52 -10.87
C LEU A 48 -2.00 -3.28 -10.73
N PRO A 49 -2.11 -4.53 -11.22
CA PRO A 49 -3.28 -5.37 -10.98
C PRO A 49 -3.60 -5.41 -9.47
N ASP A 50 -4.85 -5.60 -9.06
CA ASP A 50 -5.20 -5.70 -7.63
C ASP A 50 -4.40 -6.81 -6.92
N GLU A 51 -3.92 -7.82 -7.68
CA GLU A 51 -3.00 -8.86 -7.20
C GLU A 51 -1.59 -8.37 -6.81
N ALA A 52 -1.18 -7.18 -7.25
CA ALA A 52 0.11 -6.56 -6.95
C ALA A 52 0.09 -5.68 -5.68
N LEU A 53 -1.10 -5.39 -5.13
CA LEU A 53 -1.25 -4.78 -3.81
C LEU A 53 -1.15 -5.87 -2.73
N VAL A 54 0.06 -6.38 -2.50
CA VAL A 54 0.31 -7.23 -1.33
C VAL A 54 0.02 -6.40 -0.08
N PRO A 55 -0.91 -6.81 0.81
CA PRO A 55 -1.11 -6.10 2.06
C PRO A 55 0.21 -6.04 2.82
N ALA A 56 0.68 -4.84 3.17
CA ALA A 56 1.85 -4.66 4.03
C ALA A 56 1.64 -5.19 5.47
N ARG A 57 0.46 -5.78 5.74
CA ARG A 57 0.06 -6.36 7.01
C ARG A 57 -0.44 -7.78 6.76
N ILE A 58 0.23 -8.74 7.39
CA ILE A 58 -0.23 -10.13 7.48
C ILE A 58 -0.98 -10.26 8.81
N VAL A 59 -2.24 -10.69 8.76
CA VAL A 59 -3.05 -11.00 9.95
C VAL A 59 -3.04 -12.51 10.13
N LEU A 60 -2.70 -12.97 11.33
CA LEU A 60 -2.60 -14.38 11.69
C LEU A 60 -3.57 -14.67 12.83
N GLU A 61 -4.12 -15.88 12.83
CA GLU A 61 -4.75 -16.45 14.03
C GLU A 61 -3.68 -16.66 15.12
N ASP A 62 -4.09 -16.60 16.39
CA ASP A 62 -3.16 -16.66 17.53
C ASP A 62 -2.23 -17.88 17.46
N GLU A 63 -2.76 -19.07 17.18
CA GLU A 63 -1.96 -20.29 17.05
C GLU A 63 -0.94 -20.23 15.90
N ALA A 64 -1.28 -19.52 14.81
CA ALA A 64 -0.37 -19.35 13.69
C ALA A 64 0.72 -18.32 14.00
N PHE A 65 0.38 -17.28 14.76
CA PHE A 65 1.32 -16.30 15.26
C PHE A 65 2.36 -16.94 16.19
N ASP A 66 1.93 -17.77 17.15
CA ASP A 66 2.85 -18.45 18.08
C ASP A 66 3.87 -19.32 17.34
N ARG A 67 3.43 -20.08 16.32
CA ARG A 67 4.34 -20.89 15.47
C ARG A 67 5.35 -20.04 14.71
N VAL A 68 4.97 -18.82 14.32
CA VAL A 68 5.89 -17.90 13.63
C VAL A 68 6.91 -17.34 14.61
N VAL A 69 6.49 -16.93 15.80
CA VAL A 69 7.37 -16.44 16.88
C VAL A 69 8.41 -17.50 17.24
N GLU A 70 7.98 -18.74 17.50
CA GLU A 70 8.87 -19.85 17.84
C GLU A 70 9.95 -20.06 16.76
N ARG A 71 9.58 -20.00 15.47
CA ARG A 71 10.54 -20.16 14.37
C ARG A 71 11.48 -18.98 14.17
N LEU A 72 11.11 -17.78 14.64
CA LEU A 72 11.98 -16.62 14.63
C LEU A 72 12.99 -16.67 15.79
N GLU A 73 12.55 -17.12 16.97
CA GLU A 73 13.42 -17.29 18.15
C GLU A 73 14.34 -18.51 18.03
N HIS A 74 13.86 -19.56 17.37
CA HIS A 74 14.59 -20.81 17.12
C HIS A 74 14.60 -21.15 15.62
N PRO A 75 15.42 -20.43 14.81
CA PRO A 75 15.48 -20.65 13.39
C PRO A 75 15.92 -22.09 13.05
N PRO A 76 15.14 -22.84 12.26
CA PRO A 76 15.57 -24.16 11.82
C PRO A 76 16.74 -24.05 10.84
N THR A 77 17.59 -25.06 10.83
CA THR A 77 18.64 -25.14 9.80
C THR A 77 18.00 -25.23 8.40
N PRO A 78 18.54 -24.53 7.39
CA PRO A 78 18.05 -24.61 6.03
C PRO A 78 18.04 -26.06 5.52
N THR A 79 16.91 -26.46 4.93
CA THR A 79 16.78 -27.78 4.30
C THR A 79 17.75 -27.93 3.13
N ASP A 80 18.09 -29.17 2.78
CA ASP A 80 18.96 -29.42 1.63
C ASP A 80 18.39 -28.83 0.33
N SER A 81 17.08 -28.95 0.12
CA SER A 81 16.38 -28.37 -1.03
C SER A 81 16.46 -26.84 -1.07
N LEU A 82 16.36 -26.16 0.08
CA LEU A 82 16.51 -24.70 0.13
C LEU A 82 17.96 -24.30 -0.17
N ARG A 83 18.95 -25.04 0.36
CA ARG A 83 20.37 -24.80 0.06
C ARG A 83 20.69 -25.02 -1.41
N GLU A 84 20.11 -26.04 -2.04
CA GLU A 84 20.25 -26.30 -3.47
C GLU A 84 19.63 -25.18 -4.31
N LEU A 85 18.40 -24.76 -3.97
CA LEU A 85 17.72 -23.64 -4.63
C LEU A 85 18.56 -22.35 -4.57
N MET A 86 19.10 -22.00 -3.39
CA MET A 86 19.88 -20.78 -3.19
C MET A 86 21.25 -20.80 -3.88
N ARG A 87 21.81 -21.98 -4.21
CA ARG A 87 23.06 -22.10 -4.99
C ARG A 87 22.85 -21.78 -6.47
N GLY A 88 21.62 -21.79 -6.95
CA GLY A 88 21.26 -21.58 -8.36
C GLY A 88 21.71 -22.74 -9.26
N GLN A 89 21.10 -22.86 -10.43
CA GLN A 89 21.64 -23.72 -11.49
C GLN A 89 22.93 -23.08 -12.00
N ARG A 90 24.08 -23.77 -11.88
CA ARG A 90 25.28 -23.40 -12.65
C ARG A 90 24.89 -23.40 -14.12
N ARG A 91 24.84 -22.22 -14.73
CA ARG A 91 24.89 -22.04 -16.19
C ARG A 91 26.27 -22.40 -16.70
#